data_AF-A0A1G1WQY4-F1
#
_entry.id   AF-A0A1G1WQY4-F1
#
_cell.length_a   1.000
_cell.length_b   1.000
_cell.length_c   1.000
_cell.angle_alpha   90.00
_cell.angle_beta   90.00
_cell.angle_gamma   90.00
#
_symmetry.space_group_name_H-M   'P 1'
#
loop_
_entity.id
_entity.type
_entity.pdbx_description
1 polymer ?
#
loop_
_entity_poly.entity_id
_entity_poly.type
_entity_poly.pdbx_seq_one_letter_code
_entity_poly.pdbx_strand_id
1 'polypeptide(L)'
;MSREEAQEVYRGHFEECLKHLSKSLLLRLPKGSKGLVKFREPIANFCGVSVKTVVRWLDGSTSPIGETLIKLMCYLDLVGYRVIKLEKMPKGRRIFFELVGFGILSPQEAASILGYTSTSTLYQVLLGKFGVSEGKKRRMWDAGLDRKEALEKVKVEASQRYLPAPPSKSQPTKAEPTRREAIRDETPPSRHQAIVVIMGGLLLLLEEDSFKEFLEAELADQPATASTVLRLSARLSTLSSQLITDQVKGSS
;
A
#
# COMPACT_ATOMS: atom_id res chain seq x y z
N MET A 1 -15.90 4.14 -2.66
CA MET A 1 -15.06 2.95 -2.40
C MET A 1 -14.24 3.22 -1.15
N SER A 2 -14.55 2.52 -0.05
CA SER A 2 -13.76 2.63 1.19
C SER A 2 -12.35 2.08 0.92
N ARG A 3 -11.33 2.75 1.49
CA ARG A 3 -9.90 2.57 1.18
C ARG A 3 -9.31 1.23 1.70
N GLU A 4 -10.15 0.36 2.26
CA GLU A 4 -9.77 -0.77 3.13
C GLU A 4 -9.47 -2.09 2.40
N GLU A 5 -9.72 -2.20 1.09
CA GLU A 5 -9.50 -3.48 0.36
C GLU A 5 -8.47 -3.41 -0.77
N ALA A 6 -7.71 -2.32 -0.90
CA ALA A 6 -6.58 -2.32 -1.81
C ALA A 6 -5.46 -3.17 -1.20
N GLN A 7 -5.21 -4.35 -1.78
CA GLN A 7 -4.13 -5.25 -1.37
C GLN A 7 -2.81 -4.47 -1.27
N GLU A 8 -2.32 -4.33 -0.03
CA GLU A 8 -1.07 -3.62 0.23
C GLU A 8 0.09 -4.38 -0.43
N VAL A 9 0.84 -3.69 -1.29
CA VAL A 9 1.99 -4.27 -1.98
C VAL A 9 3.24 -4.18 -1.11
N TYR A 10 3.47 -3.01 -0.51
CA TYR A 10 4.62 -2.73 0.35
C TYR A 10 4.40 -1.43 1.11
N ARG A 11 4.91 -1.35 2.35
CA ARG A 11 4.88 -0.16 3.20
C ARG A 11 6.27 0.27 3.59
N GLY A 12 6.54 1.57 3.49
CA GLY A 12 7.84 2.12 3.85
C GLY A 12 8.01 3.62 3.55
N HIS A 13 9.25 4.08 3.67
CA HIS A 13 9.62 5.41 3.19
C HIS A 13 9.60 5.46 1.66
N PHE A 14 9.48 6.66 1.10
CA PHE A 14 9.38 6.86 -0.35
C PHE A 14 10.49 6.13 -1.14
N GLU A 15 11.75 6.28 -0.70
CA GLU A 15 12.89 5.64 -1.37
C GLU A 15 12.86 4.10 -1.23
N GLU A 16 12.34 3.58 -0.12
CA GLU A 16 12.17 2.14 0.08
C GLU A 16 11.09 1.59 -0.84
N CYS A 17 9.96 2.29 -0.96
CA CYS A 17 8.88 1.94 -1.90
C CYS A 17 9.39 1.94 -3.35
N LEU A 18 10.17 2.94 -3.77
CA LEU A 18 10.76 2.98 -5.10
C LEU A 18 11.78 1.85 -5.33
N LYS A 19 12.63 1.57 -4.34
CA LYS A 19 13.59 0.47 -4.40
C LYS A 19 12.87 -0.88 -4.49
N HIS A 20 11.79 -1.06 -3.74
CA HIS A 20 10.95 -2.26 -3.81
C HIS A 20 10.27 -2.40 -5.17
N LEU A 21 9.72 -1.31 -5.72
CA LEU A 21 9.14 -1.29 -7.07
C LEU A 21 10.18 -1.68 -8.13
N SER A 22 11.38 -1.12 -8.05
CA SER A 22 12.49 -1.47 -8.95
C SER A 22 12.91 -2.94 -8.84
N LYS A 23 13.02 -3.47 -7.62
CA LYS A 23 13.36 -4.88 -7.38
C LYS A 23 12.27 -5.83 -7.88
N SER A 24 11.02 -5.59 -7.53
CA SER A 24 9.88 -6.40 -7.96
C SER A 24 9.75 -6.43 -9.49
N LEU A 25 10.13 -5.34 -10.16
CA LEU A 25 10.22 -5.29 -11.61
C LEU A 25 11.29 -6.19 -12.19
N LEU A 26 12.49 -6.13 -11.64
CA LEU A 26 13.62 -6.94 -12.10
C LEU A 26 13.43 -8.44 -11.84
N LEU A 27 12.66 -8.81 -10.82
CA LEU A 27 12.27 -10.19 -10.56
C LEU A 27 11.31 -10.75 -11.63
N ARG A 28 10.42 -9.90 -12.17
CA ARG A 28 9.44 -10.31 -13.18
C ARG A 28 9.99 -10.25 -14.60
N LEU A 29 10.92 -9.34 -14.88
CA LEU A 29 11.40 -9.06 -16.23
C LEU A 29 12.92 -8.83 -16.23
N PRO A 30 13.67 -9.59 -17.05
CA PRO A 30 15.12 -9.44 -17.12
C PRO A 30 15.51 -8.06 -17.70
N LYS A 31 16.68 -7.57 -17.30
CA LYS A 31 17.26 -6.30 -17.76
C LYS A 31 17.36 -6.29 -19.30
N GLY A 32 16.98 -5.16 -19.91
CA GLY A 32 17.03 -4.98 -21.37
C GLY A 32 15.85 -5.57 -22.15
N SER A 33 14.90 -6.25 -21.49
CA SER A 33 13.70 -6.75 -22.16
C SER A 33 12.77 -5.61 -22.60
N LYS A 34 12.12 -5.76 -23.76
CA LYS A 34 11.06 -4.84 -24.24
C LYS A 34 9.90 -4.73 -23.23
N GLY A 35 9.70 -5.76 -22.39
CA GLY A 35 8.69 -5.76 -21.34
C GLY A 35 8.93 -4.73 -20.23
N LEU A 36 10.20 -4.44 -19.88
CA LEU A 36 10.51 -3.44 -18.87
C LEU A 36 10.11 -2.03 -19.31
N VAL A 37 10.23 -1.73 -20.60
CA VAL A 37 9.81 -0.43 -21.17
C VAL A 37 8.29 -0.28 -21.02
N LYS A 38 7.53 -1.30 -21.45
CA LYS A 38 6.07 -1.33 -21.32
C LYS A 38 5.57 -1.19 -19.88
N PHE A 39 6.29 -1.76 -18.90
CA PHE A 39 5.89 -1.59 -17.50
C PHE A 39 6.16 -0.17 -16.97
N ARG A 40 7.21 0.49 -17.46
CA ARG A 40 7.57 1.86 -17.02
C ARG A 40 6.72 2.93 -17.70
N GLU A 41 6.11 2.65 -18.85
CA GLU A 41 5.22 3.56 -19.58
C GLU A 41 4.07 4.11 -18.73
N PRO A 42 3.32 3.30 -17.96
CA PRO A 42 2.32 3.79 -17.00
C PRO A 42 2.86 4.86 -16.04
N ILE A 43 4.04 4.64 -15.44
CA ILE A 43 4.67 5.58 -14.50
C ILE A 43 5.03 6.88 -15.23
N ALA A 44 5.65 6.74 -16.41
CA ALA A 44 6.08 7.86 -17.24
C ALA A 44 4.88 8.73 -17.67
N ASN A 45 3.81 8.09 -18.15
CA ASN A 45 2.58 8.74 -18.58
C ASN A 45 1.86 9.43 -17.42
N PHE A 46 1.74 8.77 -16.27
CA PHE A 46 1.12 9.37 -15.08
C PHE A 46 1.89 10.61 -14.62
N CYS A 47 3.22 10.55 -14.59
CA CYS A 47 4.06 11.64 -14.13
C CYS A 47 4.28 12.73 -15.20
N GLY A 48 3.95 12.47 -16.46
CA GLY A 48 4.22 13.38 -17.58
C GLY A 48 5.71 13.51 -17.91
N VAL A 49 6.47 12.42 -17.80
CA VAL A 49 7.92 12.40 -18.04
C VAL A 49 8.32 11.32 -19.06
N SER A 50 9.56 11.36 -19.53
CA SER A 50 10.09 10.30 -20.39
C SER A 50 10.32 9.00 -19.62
N VAL A 51 10.23 7.84 -20.30
CA VAL A 51 10.59 6.54 -19.71
C VAL A 51 12.05 6.54 -19.23
N LYS A 52 12.95 7.23 -19.94
CA LYS A 52 14.37 7.37 -19.54
C LYS A 52 14.50 8.03 -18.17
N THR A 53 13.67 9.02 -17.86
CA THR A 53 13.62 9.64 -16.53
C THR A 53 13.21 8.65 -15.45
N VAL A 54 12.18 7.83 -15.73
CA VAL A 54 11.74 6.76 -14.81
C VAL A 54 12.85 5.73 -14.58
N VAL A 55 13.61 5.35 -15.62
CA VAL A 55 14.78 4.46 -15.46
C VAL A 55 15.76 5.05 -14.46
N ARG A 56 16.11 6.34 -14.61
CA ARG A 56 17.04 7.05 -13.71
C ARG A 56 16.52 7.20 -12.27
N TRP A 57 15.21 7.15 -12.06
CA TRP A 57 14.63 7.11 -10.72
C TRP A 57 14.74 5.71 -10.10
N LEU A 58 14.40 4.67 -10.87
CA LEU A 58 14.39 3.29 -10.40
C LEU A 58 15.80 2.70 -10.20
N ASP A 59 16.81 3.22 -10.89
CA ASP A 59 18.22 2.86 -10.71
C ASP A 59 18.93 3.70 -9.63
N GLY A 60 18.27 4.73 -9.10
CA GLY A 60 18.80 5.63 -8.08
C GLY A 60 19.77 6.70 -8.59
N SER A 61 19.93 6.86 -9.91
CA SER A 61 20.82 7.87 -10.50
C SER A 61 20.34 9.30 -10.28
N THR A 62 19.03 9.49 -10.17
CA THR A 62 18.39 10.79 -9.90
C THR A 62 17.14 10.59 -9.06
N SER A 63 16.78 11.60 -8.26
CA SER A 63 15.52 11.60 -7.51
C SER A 63 14.49 12.52 -8.17
N PRO A 64 13.20 12.17 -8.16
CA PRO A 64 12.14 13.07 -8.58
C PRO A 64 12.04 14.27 -7.64
N ILE A 65 11.66 15.43 -8.18
CA ILE A 65 11.53 16.69 -7.43
C ILE A 65 10.26 17.43 -7.82
N GLY A 66 9.80 18.31 -6.93
CA GLY A 66 8.64 19.18 -7.16
C GLY A 66 7.38 18.39 -7.54
N GLU A 67 6.74 18.77 -8.63
CA GLU A 67 5.52 18.12 -9.14
C GLU A 67 5.71 16.63 -9.43
N THR A 68 6.83 16.25 -10.05
CA THR A 68 7.08 14.84 -10.41
C THR A 68 7.15 13.93 -9.18
N LEU A 69 7.69 14.43 -8.06
CA LEU A 69 7.71 13.71 -6.79
C LEU A 69 6.28 13.53 -6.25
N ILE A 70 5.46 14.58 -6.31
CA ILE A 70 4.06 14.52 -5.85
C ILE A 70 3.28 13.51 -6.68
N LYS A 71 3.39 13.57 -8.01
CA LYS A 71 2.75 12.62 -8.93
C LYS A 71 3.21 11.19 -8.66
N LEU A 72 4.52 10.98 -8.51
CA LEU A 72 5.05 9.63 -8.28
C LEU A 72 4.59 9.06 -6.93
N MET A 73 4.50 9.87 -5.88
CA MET A 73 3.93 9.46 -4.59
C MET A 73 2.43 9.10 -4.70
N CYS A 74 1.65 9.85 -5.49
CA CYS A 74 0.25 9.49 -5.78
C CYS A 74 0.14 8.21 -6.60
N TYR A 75 1.01 8.02 -7.60
CA TYR A 75 1.06 6.78 -8.38
C TYR A 75 1.35 5.58 -7.49
N LEU A 76 2.33 5.69 -6.59
CA LEU A 76 2.64 4.62 -5.63
C LEU A 76 1.43 4.25 -4.77
N ASP A 77 0.72 5.24 -4.20
CA ASP A 77 -0.52 4.98 -3.45
C ASP A 77 -1.60 4.33 -4.31
N LEU A 78 -1.72 4.75 -5.58
CA LEU A 78 -2.68 4.20 -6.55
C LEU A 78 -2.41 2.71 -6.85
N VAL A 79 -1.14 2.31 -6.94
CA VAL A 79 -0.75 0.90 -7.21
C VAL A 79 -0.56 0.07 -5.93
N GLY A 80 -1.05 0.54 -4.78
CA GLY A 80 -1.09 -0.21 -3.53
C GLY A 80 0.15 -0.11 -2.65
N TYR A 81 1.06 0.84 -2.91
CA TYR A 81 2.19 1.12 -2.02
C TYR A 81 1.81 2.13 -0.94
N ARG A 82 2.13 1.81 0.31
CA ARG A 82 1.88 2.69 1.46
C ARG A 82 3.11 3.50 1.83
N VAL A 83 3.16 4.73 1.35
CA VAL A 83 4.25 5.67 1.67
C VAL A 83 3.96 6.31 3.03
N ILE A 84 4.78 6.02 4.05
CA ILE A 84 4.60 6.50 5.44
C ILE A 84 4.35 8.01 5.52
N LYS A 85 5.05 8.79 4.70
CA LYS A 85 4.91 10.25 4.65
C LYS A 85 3.51 10.71 4.24
N LEU A 86 2.82 9.94 3.39
CA LEU A 86 1.46 10.21 2.96
C LEU A 86 0.44 9.79 4.02
N GLU A 87 0.68 8.68 4.71
CA GLU A 87 -0.19 8.21 5.81
C GLU A 87 -0.22 9.20 6.98
N LYS A 88 0.96 9.69 7.37
CA LYS A 88 1.10 10.69 8.45
C LYS A 88 0.68 12.09 8.02
N MET A 89 0.21 12.27 6.78
CA MET A 89 -0.17 13.58 6.27
C MET A 89 -1.54 13.99 6.80
N PRO A 90 -1.70 15.20 7.38
CA PRO A 90 -3.01 15.70 7.79
C PRO A 90 -4.01 15.68 6.63
N LYS A 91 -5.25 15.28 6.91
CA LYS A 91 -6.28 14.98 5.89
C LYS A 91 -6.47 16.09 4.86
N GLY A 92 -6.56 17.35 5.28
CA GLY A 92 -6.70 18.49 4.34
C GLY A 92 -5.50 18.68 3.44
N ARG A 93 -4.28 18.53 3.97
CA ARG A 93 -3.07 18.57 3.15
C ARG A 93 -3.00 17.37 2.21
N ARG A 94 -3.43 16.18 2.65
CA ARG A 94 -3.46 14.96 1.84
C ARG A 94 -4.40 15.09 0.64
N ILE A 95 -5.62 15.57 0.85
CA ILE A 95 -6.58 15.79 -0.24
C ILE A 95 -6.01 16.80 -1.24
N PHE A 96 -5.49 17.92 -0.77
CA PHE A 96 -4.91 18.95 -1.65
C PHE A 96 -3.65 18.46 -2.38
N PHE A 97 -2.82 17.65 -1.73
CA PHE A 97 -1.69 16.95 -2.35
C PHE A 97 -2.15 16.05 -3.49
N GLU A 98 -3.23 15.29 -3.28
CA GLU A 98 -3.82 14.43 -4.29
C GLU A 98 -4.41 15.24 -5.46
N LEU A 99 -5.08 16.37 -5.21
CA LEU A 99 -5.57 17.24 -6.29
C LEU A 99 -4.45 17.67 -7.26
N VAL A 100 -3.28 18.02 -6.73
CA VAL A 100 -2.10 18.35 -7.55
C VAL A 100 -1.50 17.10 -8.20
N GLY A 101 -1.35 16.02 -7.45
CA GLY A 101 -0.74 14.77 -7.93
C GLY A 101 -1.54 14.05 -9.01
N PHE A 102 -2.86 14.17 -9.01
CA PHE A 102 -3.73 13.66 -10.08
C PHE A 102 -3.98 14.67 -11.20
N GLY A 103 -3.41 15.88 -11.12
CA GLY A 103 -3.52 16.90 -12.15
C GLY A 103 -4.87 17.60 -12.24
N ILE A 104 -5.68 17.57 -11.18
CA ILE A 104 -6.96 18.28 -11.10
C ILE A 104 -6.73 19.77 -10.85
N LEU A 105 -5.67 20.09 -10.09
CA LEU A 105 -5.14 21.44 -9.96
C LEU A 105 -3.75 21.48 -10.58
N SER A 106 -3.53 22.45 -11.47
CA SER A 106 -2.17 22.79 -11.87
C SER A 106 -1.38 23.34 -10.67
N PRO A 107 -0.05 23.21 -10.67
CA PRO A 107 0.78 23.81 -9.60
C PRO A 107 0.58 25.31 -9.45
N GLN A 108 0.31 26.02 -10.54
CA GLN A 108 0.09 27.47 -10.58
C GLN A 108 -1.24 27.84 -9.92
N GLU A 109 -2.33 27.13 -10.25
CA GLU A 109 -3.63 27.32 -9.60
C GLU A 109 -3.57 26.98 -8.11
N ALA A 110 -2.92 25.86 -7.76
CA ALA A 110 -2.73 25.45 -6.38
C ALA A 110 -1.92 26.48 -5.56
N ALA A 111 -0.89 27.07 -6.17
CA ALA A 111 -0.11 28.15 -5.54
C ALA A 111 -0.97 29.41 -5.36
N SER A 112 -1.77 29.77 -6.37
CA SER A 112 -2.69 30.93 -6.33
C SER A 112 -3.73 30.82 -5.22
N ILE A 113 -4.40 29.66 -5.09
CA ILE A 113 -5.38 29.39 -4.02
C ILE A 113 -4.78 29.65 -2.63
N LEU A 114 -3.53 29.24 -2.42
CA LEU A 114 -2.82 29.38 -1.16
C LEU A 114 -2.06 30.70 -1.00
N GLY A 115 -2.11 31.58 -2.00
CA GLY A 115 -1.40 32.85 -2.02
C GLY A 115 0.13 32.71 -2.00
N TYR A 116 0.67 31.70 -2.67
CA TYR A 116 2.12 31.57 -2.89
C TYR A 116 2.50 32.14 -4.24
N THR A 117 3.59 32.91 -4.27
CA THR A 117 4.17 33.45 -5.52
C THR A 117 4.99 32.42 -6.30
N SER A 118 5.47 31.37 -5.62
CA SER A 118 6.32 30.34 -6.20
C SER A 118 5.74 28.95 -6.00
N THR A 119 5.72 28.16 -7.08
CA THR A 119 5.36 26.73 -7.05
C THR A 119 6.36 25.90 -6.26
N SER A 120 7.61 26.34 -6.16
CA SER A 120 8.61 25.67 -5.30
C SER A 120 8.18 25.70 -3.84
N THR A 121 7.75 26.86 -3.34
CA THR A 121 7.24 27.02 -1.97
C THR A 121 6.02 26.13 -1.72
N LEU A 122 5.11 26.06 -2.71
CA LEU A 122 3.97 25.13 -2.66
C LEU A 122 4.44 23.69 -2.45
N TYR A 123 5.40 23.19 -3.26
CA TYR A 123 5.87 21.81 -3.13
C TYR A 123 6.51 21.54 -1.77
N GLN A 124 7.33 22.46 -1.25
CA GLN A 124 7.94 22.31 0.08
C GLN A 124 6.87 22.23 1.18
N VAL A 125 5.81 23.03 1.07
CA VAL A 125 4.66 23.02 1.98
C VAL A 125 3.88 21.72 1.91
N LEU A 126 3.55 21.24 0.70
CA LEU A 126 2.83 19.98 0.51
C LEU A 126 3.63 18.78 1.00
N LEU A 127 4.95 18.81 0.82
CA LEU A 127 5.88 17.82 1.34
C LEU A 127 6.16 17.98 2.85
N GLY A 128 5.52 18.94 3.54
CA GLY A 128 5.61 19.13 4.98
C GLY A 128 6.95 19.63 5.48
N LYS A 129 7.77 20.25 4.62
CA LYS A 129 9.05 20.85 5.01
C LYS A 129 8.90 22.24 5.62
N PHE A 130 7.76 22.90 5.36
CA PHE A 130 7.40 24.16 6.00
C PHE A 130 6.05 24.05 6.71
N GLY A 131 5.92 24.79 7.80
CA GLY A 131 4.65 25.00 8.48
C GLY A 131 3.68 25.79 7.60
N VAL A 132 2.38 25.62 7.88
CA VAL A 132 1.30 26.28 7.16
C VAL A 132 0.41 26.98 8.18
N SER A 133 0.06 28.24 7.91
CA SER A 133 -0.90 28.96 8.75
C SER A 133 -2.28 28.31 8.72
N GLU A 134 -3.06 28.45 9.79
CA GLU A 134 -4.41 27.87 9.87
C GLU A 134 -5.32 28.33 8.72
N GLY A 135 -5.23 29.60 8.31
CA GLY A 135 -5.98 30.11 7.16
C GLY A 135 -5.67 29.36 5.86
N LYS A 136 -4.40 28.99 5.62
CA LYS A 136 -4.02 28.21 4.44
C LYS A 136 -4.42 26.74 4.56
N LYS A 137 -4.41 26.16 5.78
CA LYS A 137 -4.93 24.80 6.01
C LYS A 137 -6.42 24.72 5.70
N ARG A 138 -7.21 25.73 6.10
CA ARG A 138 -8.64 25.83 5.75
C ARG A 138 -8.82 25.90 4.23
N ARG A 139 -8.10 26.77 3.53
CA ARG A 139 -8.17 26.84 2.06
C ARG A 139 -7.82 25.51 1.36
N MET A 140 -6.84 24.76 1.87
CA MET A 140 -6.53 23.42 1.35
C MET A 140 -7.71 22.46 1.54
N TRP A 141 -8.35 22.51 2.71
CA TRP A 141 -9.50 21.68 3.04
C TRP A 141 -10.71 22.03 2.18
N ASP A 142 -11.04 23.32 2.05
CA ASP A 142 -12.17 23.82 1.28
C ASP A 142 -12.01 23.46 -0.21
N ALA A 143 -10.84 23.74 -0.80
CA ALA A 143 -10.54 23.36 -2.18
C ALA A 143 -10.63 21.82 -2.40
N GLY A 144 -10.30 21.05 -1.35
CA GLY A 144 -10.43 19.60 -1.32
C GLY A 144 -11.88 19.12 -1.29
N LEU A 145 -12.73 19.77 -0.51
CA LEU A 145 -14.16 19.47 -0.46
C LEU A 145 -14.85 19.77 -1.79
N ASP A 146 -14.60 20.97 -2.34
CA ASP A 146 -15.20 21.43 -3.60
C ASP A 146 -14.93 20.48 -4.78
N ARG A 147 -13.79 19.77 -4.74
CA ARG A 147 -13.31 18.91 -5.83
C ARG A 147 -13.27 17.43 -5.47
N LYS A 148 -13.89 17.04 -4.35
CA LYS A 148 -13.83 15.66 -3.84
C LYS A 148 -14.36 14.65 -4.86
N GLU A 149 -15.49 14.94 -5.50
CA GLU A 149 -16.09 14.04 -6.49
C GLU A 149 -15.22 13.89 -7.74
N ALA A 150 -14.68 15.01 -8.24
CA ALA A 150 -13.74 14.99 -9.35
C ALA A 150 -12.48 14.18 -9.02
N LEU A 151 -11.98 14.30 -7.78
CA LEU A 151 -10.82 13.54 -7.31
C LEU A 151 -11.09 12.04 -7.28
N GLU A 152 -12.23 11.62 -6.73
CA GLU A 152 -12.57 10.20 -6.68
C GLU A 152 -12.81 9.62 -8.08
N LYS A 153 -13.46 10.37 -8.98
CA LYS A 153 -13.63 9.97 -10.38
C LYS A 153 -12.28 9.76 -11.08
N VAL A 154 -11.36 10.74 -10.99
CA VAL A 154 -10.03 10.65 -11.61
C VAL A 154 -9.21 9.50 -11.00
N LYS A 155 -9.33 9.23 -9.69
CA LYS A 155 -8.67 8.08 -9.07
C LYS A 155 -9.16 6.75 -9.65
N VAL A 156 -10.45 6.59 -9.85
CA VAL A 156 -11.03 5.38 -10.43
C VAL A 156 -10.60 5.21 -11.89
N GLU A 157 -10.61 6.29 -12.68
CA GLU A 157 -10.12 6.25 -14.06
C GLU A 157 -8.62 5.94 -14.12
N ALA A 158 -7.82 6.55 -13.24
CA ALA A 158 -6.38 6.31 -13.15
C ALA A 158 -6.08 4.87 -12.69
N SER A 159 -6.84 4.32 -11.75
CA SER A 159 -6.65 2.96 -11.28
C SER A 159 -6.88 1.98 -12.43
N GLN A 160 -7.97 2.14 -13.18
CA GLN A 160 -8.26 1.30 -14.36
C GLN A 160 -7.20 1.42 -15.46
N ARG A 161 -6.65 2.63 -15.66
CA ARG A 161 -5.68 2.90 -16.73
C ARG A 161 -4.26 2.44 -16.40
N TYR A 162 -3.85 2.54 -15.14
CA TYR A 162 -2.45 2.44 -14.75
C TYR A 162 -2.14 1.26 -13.82
N LEU A 163 -3.14 0.60 -13.24
CA LEU A 163 -2.90 -0.67 -12.55
C LEU A 163 -2.51 -1.71 -13.60
N PRO A 164 -1.34 -2.35 -13.48
CA PRO A 164 -1.06 -3.52 -14.29
C PRO A 164 -2.14 -4.55 -13.97
N ALA A 165 -2.75 -5.13 -15.01
CA ALA A 165 -3.72 -6.19 -14.86
C ALA A 165 -3.20 -7.21 -13.83
N PRO A 166 -4.02 -7.64 -12.86
CA PRO A 166 -3.57 -8.62 -11.88
C PRO A 166 -2.97 -9.81 -12.63
N PRO A 167 -1.92 -10.46 -12.10
CA PRO A 167 -1.40 -11.66 -12.73
C PRO A 167 -2.56 -12.63 -12.87
N SER A 168 -3.04 -12.80 -14.11
CA SER A 168 -3.97 -13.85 -14.45
C SER A 168 -3.31 -15.12 -13.95
N LYS A 169 -3.90 -15.77 -12.94
CA LYS A 169 -3.42 -17.04 -12.43
C LYS A 169 -3.30 -17.94 -13.65
N SER A 170 -2.07 -18.18 -14.06
CA SER A 170 -1.74 -18.90 -15.27
C SER A 170 -2.51 -20.20 -15.30
N GLN A 171 -3.28 -20.40 -16.36
CA GLN A 171 -3.75 -21.72 -16.75
C GLN A 171 -2.59 -22.72 -16.65
N PRO A 172 -2.83 -23.95 -16.19
CA PRO A 172 -1.84 -25.01 -16.26
C PRO A 172 -1.62 -25.36 -17.73
N THR A 173 -0.59 -24.80 -18.35
CA THR A 173 -0.19 -25.17 -19.70
C THR A 173 0.40 -26.57 -19.64
N LYS A 174 -0.21 -27.48 -20.40
CA LYS A 174 0.23 -28.86 -20.64
C LYS A 174 1.72 -28.93 -20.97
N ALA A 175 2.33 -29.95 -20.38
CA ALA A 175 3.68 -30.49 -20.54
C ALA A 175 4.32 -30.38 -21.94
N GLU A 176 5.64 -30.12 -21.98
CA GLU A 176 6.65 -31.17 -22.23
C GLU A 176 8.07 -30.74 -21.77
N PRO A 177 8.97 -31.70 -21.50
CA PRO A 177 10.11 -31.53 -20.60
C PRO A 177 11.40 -31.25 -21.36
N THR A 178 12.33 -30.47 -20.80
CA THR A 178 13.78 -30.67 -20.98
C THR A 178 14.58 -29.86 -19.95
N ARG A 179 15.34 -30.62 -19.14
CA ARG A 179 16.65 -30.32 -18.55
C ARG A 179 16.73 -29.39 -17.32
N ARG A 180 16.81 -30.10 -16.18
CA ARG A 180 17.39 -29.71 -14.89
C ARG A 180 18.59 -28.75 -15.04
N GLU A 181 18.52 -27.65 -14.31
CA GLU A 181 19.62 -27.16 -13.47
C GLU A 181 19.02 -26.55 -12.19
N ALA A 182 19.66 -26.87 -11.06
CA ALA A 182 19.17 -26.73 -9.70
C ALA A 182 19.03 -25.26 -9.25
N ILE A 183 18.17 -25.00 -8.26
CA ILE A 183 18.52 -24.35 -6.97
C ILE A 183 17.27 -24.25 -6.06
N ARG A 184 17.39 -24.93 -4.91
CA ARG A 184 16.85 -24.70 -3.55
C ARG A 184 15.37 -24.92 -3.23
N ASP A 185 15.18 -26.03 -2.49
CA ASP A 185 14.21 -26.27 -1.43
C ASP A 185 13.69 -24.99 -0.74
N GLU A 186 12.42 -24.66 -1.00
CA GLU A 186 11.56 -24.17 0.09
C GLU A 186 10.88 -25.40 0.68
N THR A 187 11.47 -25.95 1.74
CA THR A 187 10.75 -26.88 2.60
C THR A 187 9.45 -26.22 3.02
N PRO A 188 8.28 -26.86 2.83
CA PRO A 188 7.02 -26.30 3.28
C PRO A 188 7.15 -25.97 4.77
N PRO A 189 6.65 -24.80 5.23
CA PRO A 189 6.75 -24.43 6.63
C PRO A 189 6.21 -25.59 7.46
N SER A 190 7.00 -26.04 8.44
CA SER A 190 6.59 -27.13 9.30
C SER A 190 5.20 -26.81 9.86
N ARG A 191 4.34 -27.83 10.02
CA ARG A 191 2.97 -27.66 10.53
C ARG A 191 2.93 -26.82 11.81
N HIS A 192 3.98 -26.92 12.63
CA HIS A 192 4.19 -26.12 13.84
C HIS A 192 4.34 -24.62 13.55
N GLN A 193 5.13 -24.24 12.55
CA GLN A 193 5.34 -22.84 12.19
C GLN A 193 4.08 -22.19 11.62
N ALA A 194 3.29 -22.93 10.83
CA ALA A 194 1.99 -22.46 10.37
C ALA A 194 1.01 -22.23 11.54
N ILE A 195 1.00 -23.15 12.53
CA ILE A 195 0.17 -23.01 13.74
C ILE A 195 0.59 -21.76 14.53
N VAL A 196 1.88 -21.52 14.73
CA VAL A 196 2.38 -20.33 15.46
C VAL A 196 1.97 -19.04 14.78
N VAL A 197 2.08 -18.96 13.44
CA VAL A 197 1.67 -17.77 12.68
C VAL A 197 0.16 -17.53 12.80
N ILE A 198 -0.66 -18.58 12.73
CA ILE A 198 -2.12 -18.46 12.89
C ILE A 198 -2.48 -18.00 14.31
N MET A 199 -1.85 -18.57 15.35
CA MET A 199 -2.10 -18.17 16.74
C MET A 199 -1.68 -16.72 16.99
N GLY A 200 -0.57 -16.27 16.42
CA GLY A 200 -0.13 -14.87 16.51
C GLY A 200 -1.10 -13.91 15.84
N GLY A 201 -1.66 -14.29 14.68
CA GLY A 201 -2.70 -13.50 14.01
C GLY A 201 -4.01 -13.43 14.80
N LEU A 202 -4.45 -14.55 15.38
CA LEU A 202 -5.64 -14.59 16.24
C LEU A 202 -5.48 -13.73 17.50
N LEU A 203 -4.28 -13.69 18.10
CA LEU A 203 -4.02 -12.84 19.26
C LEU A 203 -4.19 -11.36 18.94
N LEU A 204 -3.60 -10.90 17.83
CA LEU A 204 -3.72 -9.50 17.39
C LEU A 204 -5.18 -9.10 17.15
N LEU A 205 -5.96 -9.99 16.53
CA LEU A 205 -7.39 -9.75 16.30
C LEU A 205 -8.22 -9.69 17.58
N LEU A 206 -7.84 -10.45 18.62
CA LEU A 206 -8.54 -10.47 19.91
C LEU A 206 -8.15 -9.29 20.81
N GLU A 207 -6.96 -8.71 20.62
CA GLU A 207 -6.48 -7.54 21.37
C GLU A 207 -7.07 -6.21 20.86
N GLU A 208 -7.53 -6.18 19.61
CA GLU A 208 -8.23 -5.02 19.04
C GLU A 208 -9.72 -5.03 19.42
N ASP A 209 -10.27 -3.86 19.80
CA ASP A 209 -11.71 -3.70 20.14
C ASP A 209 -12.67 -4.03 18.98
N SER A 210 -12.13 -4.24 17.76
CA SER A 210 -12.85 -4.65 16.55
C SER A 210 -13.56 -6.02 16.72
N PHE A 211 -13.03 -6.90 17.58
CA PHE A 211 -13.66 -8.20 17.83
C PHE A 211 -14.96 -8.09 18.64
N LYS A 212 -15.09 -7.08 19.52
CA LYS A 212 -16.31 -6.86 20.32
C LYS A 212 -17.48 -6.42 19.43
N GLU A 213 -17.22 -5.48 18.52
CA GLU A 213 -18.23 -5.00 17.57
C GLU A 213 -18.73 -6.12 16.65
N PHE A 214 -17.83 -7.01 16.23
CA PHE A 214 -18.17 -8.19 15.43
C PHE A 214 -18.99 -9.22 16.22
N LEU A 215 -18.61 -9.53 17.47
CA LEU A 215 -19.35 -10.48 18.31
C LEU A 215 -20.76 -10.01 18.63
N GLU A 216 -20.96 -8.74 18.93
CA GLU A 216 -22.28 -8.20 19.31
C GLU A 216 -23.26 -8.18 18.13
N ALA A 217 -22.78 -7.95 16.90
CA ALA A 217 -23.61 -7.91 15.72
C ALA A 217 -23.97 -9.31 15.16
N GLU A 218 -23.05 -10.28 15.24
CA GLU A 218 -23.20 -11.57 14.54
C GLU A 218 -23.61 -12.76 15.42
N LEU A 219 -23.32 -12.75 16.74
CA LEU A 219 -23.74 -13.87 17.61
C LEU A 219 -25.25 -13.94 17.85
N ALA A 220 -25.98 -12.84 17.64
CA ALA A 220 -27.44 -12.84 17.76
C ALA A 220 -28.12 -13.66 16.65
N ASP A 221 -27.51 -13.74 15.46
CA ASP A 221 -28.13 -14.31 14.26
C ASP A 221 -27.60 -15.69 13.85
N GLN A 222 -26.48 -16.17 14.42
CA GLN A 222 -25.89 -17.46 14.02
C GLN A 222 -25.41 -18.35 15.19
N PRO A 223 -26.23 -19.31 15.66
CA PRO A 223 -25.85 -20.22 16.75
C PRO A 223 -24.69 -21.18 16.39
N ALA A 224 -24.47 -21.44 15.11
CA ALA A 224 -23.34 -22.25 14.63
C ALA A 224 -21.99 -21.56 14.91
N THR A 225 -21.94 -20.24 14.77
CA THR A 225 -20.74 -19.42 14.98
C THR A 225 -20.38 -19.39 16.47
N ALA A 226 -21.37 -19.22 17.35
CA ALA A 226 -21.19 -19.29 18.81
C ALA A 226 -20.59 -20.65 19.25
N SER A 227 -21.09 -21.76 18.70
CA SER A 227 -20.57 -23.10 19.04
C SER A 227 -19.11 -23.31 18.63
N THR A 228 -18.69 -22.69 17.51
CA THR A 228 -17.33 -22.78 16.99
C THR A 228 -16.37 -21.96 17.86
N VAL A 229 -16.77 -20.75 18.25
CA VAL A 229 -16.00 -19.89 19.16
C VAL A 229 -15.81 -20.56 20.52
N LEU A 230 -16.87 -21.14 21.10
CA LEU A 230 -16.78 -21.86 22.37
C LEU A 230 -15.84 -23.08 22.30
N ARG A 231 -15.91 -23.85 21.21
CA ARG A 231 -15.00 -24.98 20.99
C ARG A 231 -13.55 -24.53 20.85
N LEU A 232 -13.30 -23.44 20.14
CA LEU A 232 -11.96 -22.87 19.99
C LEU A 232 -11.41 -22.41 21.35
N SER A 233 -12.21 -21.69 22.14
CA SER A 233 -11.87 -21.25 23.50
C SER A 233 -11.51 -22.43 24.41
N ALA A 234 -12.32 -23.50 24.42
CA ALA A 234 -12.04 -24.69 25.21
C ALA A 234 -10.71 -25.38 24.81
N ARG A 235 -10.40 -25.42 23.51
CA ARG A 235 -9.15 -25.99 23.00
C ARG A 235 -7.94 -25.14 23.35
N LEU A 236 -8.04 -23.81 23.25
CA LEU A 236 -6.97 -22.89 23.67
C LEU A 236 -6.71 -22.97 25.17
N SER A 237 -7.77 -23.07 25.98
CA SER A 237 -7.67 -23.24 27.43
C SER A 237 -6.95 -24.54 27.80
N THR A 238 -7.27 -25.63 27.09
CA THR A 238 -6.60 -26.92 27.28
C THR A 238 -5.12 -26.84 26.91
N LEU A 239 -4.79 -26.19 25.78
CA LEU A 239 -3.42 -26.02 25.32
C LEU A 239 -2.60 -25.13 26.26
N SER A 240 -3.20 -24.07 26.81
CA SER A 240 -2.58 -23.21 27.83
C SER A 240 -2.25 -24.01 29.10
N SER A 241 -3.18 -24.83 29.59
CA SER A 241 -2.95 -25.70 30.76
C SER A 241 -1.80 -26.69 30.52
N GLN A 242 -1.71 -27.28 29.33
CA GLN A 242 -0.60 -28.15 28.93
C GLN A 242 0.74 -27.40 28.91
N LEU A 243 0.79 -26.20 28.34
CA LEU A 243 2.00 -25.39 28.32
C LEU A 243 2.48 -25.01 29.73
N ILE A 244 1.56 -24.64 30.63
CA ILE A 244 1.90 -24.32 32.03
C ILE A 244 2.47 -25.55 32.74
N THR A 245 1.84 -26.72 32.57
CA THR A 245 2.30 -27.96 33.21
C THR A 245 3.65 -28.44 32.68
N ASP A 246 3.95 -28.24 31.39
CA ASP A 246 5.25 -28.58 30.82
C ASP A 246 6.36 -27.59 31.25
N GLN A 247 6.05 -26.31 31.41
CA GLN A 247 7.03 -25.33 31.95
C GLN A 247 7.40 -25.61 33.41
N VAL A 248 6.44 -26.03 34.23
CA VAL A 248 6.70 -26.39 35.63
C VAL A 248 7.59 -27.63 35.72
N LYS A 249 7.43 -28.61 34.82
CA LYS A 249 8.27 -29.83 34.77
C LYS A 249 9.69 -29.58 34.22
N GLY A 250 9.88 -28.59 33.35
CA GLY A 250 11.21 -28.25 32.82
C GLY A 250 12.09 -27.41 33.75
N SER A 251 11.57 -27.02 34.92
CA SER A 251 12.24 -26.14 35.90
C SER A 251 12.72 -26.88 37.16
N SER A 252 12.60 -28.21 37.18
CA SER A 252 13.04 -29.12 38.26
C SER A 252 14.24 -29.93 37.80
#